data_AF-A0A944ELC2-F1
#
_entry.id   AF-A0A944ELC2-F1
#
_cell.length_a   1.000
_cell.length_b   1.000
_cell.length_c   1.000
_cell.angle_alpha   90.00
_cell.angle_beta   90.00
_cell.angle_gamma   90.00
#
_symmetry.space_group_name_H-M   'P 1'
#
loop_
_entity.id
_entity.type
_entity.pdbx_description
1 polymer ?
#
loop_
_entity_poly.entity_id
_entity_poly.type
_entity_poly.pdbx_seq_one_letter_code
_entity_poly.pdbx_strand_id
1 'polypeptide(L)'
;MTSPGIRPRTMSLLATAGALLAGCLLGAAPSATAEEGTAPVTEAATVVPVQTTGPADKRFNIIVLGDGYTAEEMPAFRADVDKHLNVLWSTEPFASYRSYVNVWAVEVPSAESGVDCDPGLQSPRRDTALGMGFWGGCNANSVQRLLSVDTESATALADLVPGSASANRQIVALANSDTYGGAGGTFATASGGNALSSLITPHEIGHSLGNLQDEYDYYGRGVPGGVYEGGEPGSAHHTLLTEEQMTRQRAKWWRWLGEKSESGGVIGRFEGGMYSTKGVWRPSKHSIMKTLGYAFDQVGREVMVQKISAKVSLVQGHTPNAAPIGDDRTVCVDTLHPVGGELDVVWRIDGRPLRLAGDDRALDLRRLQLARGTHELTATVTDPTPFVRDPAIRSSAALTRTVAWTVDTAVSTGPEPVVPGFTSHTGTESPVGSAAVVHADTTHPADRTLAVRWTLDGRPVANPGNDRDLDLGALRLRPGAHTLSARIAGTRTTLTWTVDAAAATAAYALSKPLRTVHRPGRPVEYVYNGPFTMKLTARDDRAGHVVSQFRVDGDGWQTYYGWPTDADAPYRFTPGGTVIDDLVYGKLGKTRAVPWDDATPDYGTHTIEYRTIDTAGNVSAPEKFLATLLPPGAATG
;
A
#
# COMPACT_ATOMS: atom_id res chain seq x y z
N MET A 1 -40.80 38.44 -2.28
CA MET A 1 -41.76 39.22 -3.07
C MET A 1 -41.62 38.79 -4.52
N THR A 2 -42.74 38.34 -5.10
CA THR A 2 -43.08 38.26 -6.54
C THR A 2 -42.13 37.59 -7.54
N SER A 3 -42.49 36.34 -7.89
CA SER A 3 -42.43 35.68 -9.23
C SER A 3 -42.99 36.58 -10.37
N PRO A 4 -42.86 36.28 -11.69
CA PRO A 4 -43.02 34.96 -12.36
C PRO A 4 -42.02 34.71 -13.54
N GLY A 5 -41.97 33.62 -14.30
CA GLY A 5 -42.75 32.39 -14.46
C GLY A 5 -42.67 31.92 -15.93
N ILE A 6 -43.10 30.67 -16.16
CA ILE A 6 -43.54 30.05 -17.44
C ILE A 6 -42.55 29.06 -18.10
N ARG A 7 -42.88 27.75 -17.92
CA ARG A 7 -42.48 26.57 -18.70
C ARG A 7 -43.46 26.36 -19.90
N PRO A 8 -43.54 25.16 -20.55
CA PRO A 8 -42.77 24.68 -21.69
C PRO A 8 -43.70 24.33 -22.90
N ARG A 9 -43.18 23.85 -24.03
CA ARG A 9 -43.98 23.07 -25.01
C ARG A 9 -43.19 21.94 -25.66
N THR A 10 -43.69 20.73 -25.46
CA THR A 10 -43.46 19.51 -26.25
C THR A 10 -44.38 19.50 -27.47
N MET A 11 -43.93 18.90 -28.58
CA MET A 11 -44.83 18.31 -29.58
C MET A 11 -44.09 17.24 -30.42
N SER A 12 -44.62 16.02 -30.37
CA SER A 12 -44.31 14.87 -31.23
C SER A 12 -45.18 14.88 -32.50
N LEU A 13 -44.74 14.29 -33.61
CA LEU A 13 -45.53 13.56 -34.65
C LEU A 13 -44.54 13.14 -35.78
N LEU A 14 -44.20 11.85 -35.92
CA LEU A 14 -44.82 10.79 -36.74
C LEU A 14 -44.46 10.75 -38.24
N ALA A 15 -44.11 9.54 -38.66
CA ALA A 15 -43.67 8.99 -39.95
C ALA A 15 -44.62 9.16 -41.15
N THR A 16 -44.11 9.09 -42.39
CA THR A 16 -44.25 7.95 -43.33
C THR A 16 -43.64 8.21 -44.72
N ALA A 17 -43.43 7.11 -45.44
CA ALA A 17 -42.52 6.86 -46.57
C ALA A 17 -42.99 7.33 -47.96
N GLY A 18 -42.04 7.38 -48.90
CA GLY A 18 -42.27 7.45 -50.35
C GLY A 18 -41.03 7.02 -51.14
N ALA A 19 -41.07 5.83 -51.73
CA ALA A 19 -40.02 5.27 -52.58
C ALA A 19 -40.20 5.70 -54.05
N LEU A 20 -39.09 5.85 -54.78
CA LEU A 20 -39.05 5.83 -56.25
C LEU A 20 -37.69 5.29 -56.72
N LEU A 21 -37.73 4.13 -57.39
CA LEU A 21 -36.61 3.49 -58.09
C LEU A 21 -36.53 3.98 -59.54
N ALA A 22 -35.31 4.30 -59.99
CA ALA A 22 -34.74 4.14 -61.35
C ALA A 22 -33.29 4.65 -61.25
N GLY A 23 -32.23 4.12 -61.83
CA GLY A 23 -31.97 3.11 -62.85
C GLY A 23 -30.43 3.02 -62.98
N CYS A 24 -29.96 1.96 -63.64
CA CYS A 24 -28.63 1.37 -63.54
C CYS A 24 -27.47 2.02 -64.35
N LEU A 25 -26.24 1.80 -63.86
CA LEU A 25 -24.94 1.53 -64.56
C LEU A 25 -23.84 2.61 -64.66
N LEU A 26 -22.75 2.28 -63.92
CA LEU A 26 -21.30 2.28 -64.24
C LEU A 26 -20.54 3.61 -64.42
N GLY A 27 -19.75 3.93 -63.39
CA GLY A 27 -18.50 4.69 -63.47
C GLY A 27 -17.62 4.36 -62.27
N ALA A 28 -16.51 3.66 -62.49
CA ALA A 28 -15.58 3.25 -61.45
C ALA A 28 -14.89 4.46 -60.79
N ALA A 29 -14.90 4.51 -59.46
CA ALA A 29 -14.04 5.36 -58.65
C ALA A 29 -13.13 4.45 -57.80
N PRO A 30 -11.86 4.83 -57.59
CA PRO A 30 -10.84 3.95 -57.03
C PRO A 30 -11.17 3.60 -55.58
N SER A 31 -10.88 2.35 -55.23
CA SER A 31 -10.91 1.82 -53.86
C SER A 31 -10.16 2.77 -52.93
N ALA A 32 -10.87 3.30 -51.93
CA ALA A 32 -10.22 3.86 -50.76
C ALA A 32 -9.37 2.75 -50.13
N THR A 33 -8.07 3.00 -50.08
CA THR A 33 -7.12 2.26 -49.24
C THR A 33 -7.69 2.23 -47.83
N ALA A 34 -7.93 1.02 -47.32
CA ALA A 34 -8.18 0.82 -45.90
C ALA A 34 -6.97 1.40 -45.15
N GLU A 35 -7.23 2.32 -44.23
CA GLU A 35 -6.25 2.65 -43.19
C GLU A 35 -5.90 1.33 -42.49
N GLU A 36 -4.62 0.97 -42.49
CA GLU A 36 -4.10 -0.06 -41.60
C GLU A 36 -4.41 0.40 -40.17
N GLY A 37 -5.41 -0.22 -39.55
CA GLY A 37 -5.68 -0.03 -38.14
C GLY A 37 -4.45 -0.48 -37.36
N THR A 38 -3.88 0.42 -36.58
CA THR A 38 -2.88 0.09 -35.56
C THR A 38 -3.44 -1.04 -34.71
N ALA A 39 -2.66 -2.12 -34.57
CA ALA A 39 -3.02 -3.26 -33.72
C ALA A 39 -3.36 -2.76 -32.30
N PRO A 40 -4.38 -3.32 -31.63
CA PRO A 40 -4.73 -2.90 -30.28
C PRO A 40 -3.53 -3.11 -29.35
N VAL A 41 -3.29 -2.15 -28.44
CA VAL A 41 -2.18 -2.14 -27.46
C VAL A 41 -2.03 -3.45 -26.67
N THR A 42 -3.11 -4.24 -26.58
CA THR A 42 -3.18 -5.52 -25.88
C THR A 42 -2.51 -6.68 -26.60
N GLU A 43 -2.27 -6.62 -27.92
CA GLU A 43 -1.70 -7.77 -28.67
C GLU A 43 -0.24 -8.07 -28.32
N ALA A 44 0.53 -7.05 -27.92
CA ALA A 44 1.93 -7.19 -27.53
C ALA A 44 2.11 -7.40 -26.01
N ALA A 45 1.03 -7.41 -25.24
CA ALA A 45 1.09 -7.41 -23.79
C ALA A 45 1.27 -8.82 -23.21
N THR A 46 2.13 -8.95 -22.19
CA THR A 46 2.31 -10.17 -21.40
C THR A 46 1.91 -9.91 -19.95
N VAL A 47 0.96 -10.69 -19.44
CA VAL A 47 0.54 -10.63 -18.03
C VAL A 47 1.43 -11.52 -17.19
N VAL A 48 2.12 -10.93 -16.21
CA VAL A 48 3.08 -11.61 -15.32
C VAL A 48 2.58 -11.51 -13.87
N PRO A 49 2.28 -12.64 -13.20
CA PRO A 49 2.04 -12.63 -11.76
C PRO A 49 3.33 -12.30 -11.01
N VAL A 50 3.34 -11.22 -10.24
CA VAL A 50 4.47 -10.82 -9.39
C VAL A 50 4.26 -11.31 -7.96
N GLN A 51 3.03 -11.25 -7.47
CA GLN A 51 2.63 -11.80 -6.17
C GLN A 51 1.18 -12.28 -6.24
N THR A 52 0.93 -13.52 -5.83
CA THR A 52 -0.43 -14.07 -5.72
C THR A 52 -0.68 -14.64 -4.33
N THR A 53 -1.65 -14.07 -3.62
CA THR A 53 -2.04 -14.46 -2.26
C THR A 53 -3.42 -15.12 -2.21
N GLY A 54 -4.06 -15.28 -3.36
CA GLY A 54 -5.33 -15.97 -3.56
C GLY A 54 -5.96 -15.66 -4.92
N PRO A 55 -7.14 -16.22 -5.22
CA PRO A 55 -7.88 -15.92 -6.45
C PRO A 55 -8.09 -14.41 -6.64
N ALA A 56 -7.86 -13.91 -7.86
CA ALA A 56 -7.89 -12.48 -8.15
C ALA A 56 -9.26 -11.83 -7.87
N ASP A 57 -10.35 -12.56 -8.06
CA ASP A 57 -11.72 -12.11 -7.75
C ASP A 57 -12.00 -11.96 -6.24
N LYS A 58 -11.15 -12.56 -5.40
CA LYS A 58 -11.21 -12.50 -3.93
C LYS A 58 -10.10 -11.67 -3.30
N ARG A 59 -9.30 -10.95 -4.09
CA ARG A 59 -8.17 -10.15 -3.64
C ARG A 59 -8.26 -8.72 -4.15
N PHE A 60 -7.55 -7.83 -3.47
CA PHE A 60 -7.21 -6.53 -4.03
C PHE A 60 -6.07 -6.75 -5.04
N ASN A 61 -6.20 -6.24 -6.26
CA ASN A 61 -5.21 -6.43 -7.32
C ASN A 61 -4.53 -5.10 -7.62
N ILE A 62 -3.21 -5.01 -7.39
CA ILE A 62 -2.40 -3.93 -7.93
C ILE A 62 -1.89 -4.39 -9.29
N ILE A 63 -2.21 -3.62 -10.33
CA ILE A 63 -1.77 -3.88 -11.70
C ILE A 63 -0.76 -2.80 -12.07
N VAL A 64 0.48 -3.22 -12.30
CA VAL A 64 1.58 -2.35 -12.68
C VAL A 64 1.79 -2.43 -14.18
N LEU A 65 1.73 -1.28 -14.85
CA LEU A 65 1.94 -1.14 -16.29
C LEU A 65 3.24 -0.35 -16.51
N GLY A 66 4.03 -0.72 -17.52
CA GLY A 66 5.20 0.05 -17.94
C GLY A 66 4.91 0.82 -19.22
N ASP A 67 5.42 2.05 -19.32
CA ASP A 67 5.42 2.84 -20.55
C ASP A 67 6.80 3.39 -20.88
N GLY A 68 7.12 3.47 -22.18
CA GLY A 68 8.42 3.93 -22.64
C GLY A 68 9.56 2.94 -22.38
N TYR A 69 9.26 1.71 -21.97
CA TYR A 69 10.24 0.61 -21.91
C TYR A 69 10.13 -0.20 -23.21
N THR A 70 11.21 -0.25 -23.99
CA THR A 70 11.33 -1.12 -25.16
C THR A 70 11.42 -2.60 -24.76
N ALA A 71 11.34 -3.51 -25.73
CA ALA A 71 11.47 -4.94 -25.47
C ALA A 71 12.80 -5.30 -24.77
N GLU A 72 13.87 -4.61 -25.12
CA GLU A 72 15.20 -4.74 -24.52
C GLU A 72 15.28 -4.18 -23.09
N GLU A 73 14.37 -3.28 -22.71
CA GLU A 73 14.32 -2.61 -21.41
C GLU A 73 13.32 -3.27 -20.44
N MET A 74 12.64 -4.35 -20.82
CA MET A 74 11.77 -5.11 -19.91
C MET A 74 12.47 -5.56 -18.60
N PRO A 75 13.76 -5.95 -18.60
CA PRO A 75 14.49 -6.18 -17.35
C PRO A 75 14.59 -4.94 -16.45
N ALA A 76 14.70 -3.74 -17.02
CA ALA A 76 14.70 -2.49 -16.27
C ALA A 76 13.31 -2.19 -15.69
N PHE A 77 12.25 -2.39 -16.46
CA PHE A 77 10.87 -2.30 -15.96
C PHE A 77 10.64 -3.20 -14.76
N ARG A 78 11.03 -4.48 -14.83
CA ARG A 78 10.92 -5.43 -13.71
C ARG A 78 11.70 -4.96 -12.47
N ALA A 79 12.89 -4.41 -12.67
CA ALA A 79 13.69 -3.87 -11.57
C ALA A 79 13.01 -2.65 -10.90
N ASP A 80 12.37 -1.78 -11.69
CA ASP A 80 11.58 -0.66 -11.18
C ASP A 80 10.34 -1.16 -10.42
N VAL A 81 9.61 -2.15 -10.97
CA VAL A 81 8.50 -2.81 -10.27
C VAL A 81 8.96 -3.35 -8.92
N ASP A 82 10.06 -4.11 -8.89
CA ASP A 82 10.60 -4.67 -7.66
C ASP A 82 10.97 -3.58 -6.63
N LYS A 83 11.64 -2.51 -7.05
CA LYS A 83 12.00 -1.37 -6.18
C LYS A 83 10.75 -0.69 -5.61
N HIS A 84 9.77 -0.39 -6.45
CA HIS A 84 8.52 0.27 -6.05
C HIS A 84 7.71 -0.59 -5.08
N LEU A 85 7.60 -1.90 -5.35
CA LEU A 85 6.88 -2.82 -4.47
C LEU A 85 7.57 -2.99 -3.12
N ASN A 86 8.91 -3.09 -3.07
CA ASN A 86 9.61 -3.21 -1.79
C ASN A 86 9.44 -1.95 -0.91
N VAL A 87 9.41 -0.75 -1.51
CA VAL A 87 9.04 0.47 -0.75
C VAL A 87 7.58 0.44 -0.30
N LEU A 88 6.65 0.02 -1.16
CA LEU A 88 5.25 -0.11 -0.80
C LEU A 88 5.07 -1.08 0.39
N TRP A 89 5.69 -2.26 0.35
CA TRP A 89 5.65 -3.26 1.43
C TRP A 89 6.40 -2.85 2.68
N SER A 90 7.24 -1.81 2.63
CA SER A 90 7.86 -1.19 3.81
C SER A 90 6.99 -0.09 4.45
N THR A 91 5.86 0.24 3.84
CA THR A 91 4.97 1.34 4.24
C THR A 91 3.66 0.78 4.82
N GLU A 92 3.28 1.19 6.02
CA GLU A 92 1.97 0.83 6.57
C GLU A 92 0.85 1.64 5.91
N PRO A 93 -0.33 1.04 5.63
CA PRO A 93 -0.75 -0.31 6.04
C PRO A 93 -0.42 -1.43 5.04
N PHE A 94 0.24 -1.15 3.92
CA PHE A 94 0.52 -2.16 2.89
C PHE A 94 1.41 -3.29 3.42
N ALA A 95 2.32 -3.00 4.34
CA ALA A 95 3.14 -4.00 5.02
C ALA A 95 2.27 -5.03 5.77
N SER A 96 1.42 -4.57 6.69
CA SER A 96 0.55 -5.44 7.51
C SER A 96 -0.54 -6.15 6.69
N TYR A 97 -1.00 -5.55 5.59
CA TYR A 97 -2.08 -6.07 4.73
C TYR A 97 -1.57 -6.71 3.44
N ARG A 98 -0.27 -7.01 3.32
CA ARG A 98 0.35 -7.56 2.09
C ARG A 98 -0.37 -8.81 1.57
N SER A 99 -0.88 -9.66 2.47
CA SER A 99 -1.63 -10.88 2.12
C SER A 99 -2.99 -10.62 1.45
N TYR A 100 -3.52 -9.41 1.52
CA TYR A 100 -4.80 -9.04 0.89
C TYR A 100 -4.61 -8.73 -0.60
N VAL A 101 -3.35 -8.58 -1.02
CA VAL A 101 -2.98 -7.97 -2.30
C VAL A 101 -2.31 -8.97 -3.22
N ASN A 102 -2.89 -9.12 -4.41
CA ASN A 102 -2.19 -9.67 -5.57
C ASN A 102 -1.50 -8.53 -6.32
N VAL A 103 -0.36 -8.83 -6.93
CA VAL A 103 0.33 -7.93 -7.85
C VAL A 103 0.55 -8.60 -9.19
N TRP A 104 0.20 -7.87 -10.24
CA TRP A 104 0.39 -8.26 -11.63
C TRP A 104 1.19 -7.18 -12.33
N ALA A 105 2.23 -7.55 -13.06
CA ALA A 105 2.86 -6.68 -14.04
C ALA A 105 2.27 -7.00 -15.42
N VAL A 106 1.85 -5.98 -16.17
CA VAL A 106 1.49 -6.14 -17.58
C VAL A 106 2.62 -5.51 -18.39
N GLU A 107 3.45 -6.38 -18.96
CA GLU A 107 4.59 -6.00 -19.77
C GLU A 107 4.11 -5.68 -21.18
N VAL A 108 4.19 -4.42 -21.57
CA VAL A 108 3.84 -3.95 -22.91
C VAL A 108 5.02 -3.18 -23.48
N PRO A 109 5.81 -3.78 -24.39
CA PRO A 109 6.93 -3.10 -25.01
C PRO A 109 6.48 -1.86 -25.79
N SER A 110 7.09 -0.71 -25.51
CA SER A 110 6.93 0.52 -26.29
C SER A 110 7.84 0.51 -27.51
N ALA A 111 7.46 1.23 -28.57
CA ALA A 111 8.26 1.34 -29.79
C ALA A 111 9.51 2.22 -29.58
N GLU A 112 9.38 3.25 -28.74
CA GLU A 112 10.48 4.11 -28.33
C GLU A 112 10.76 4.04 -26.81
N SER A 113 12.02 4.28 -26.45
CA SER A 113 12.46 4.44 -25.07
C SER A 113 12.19 5.87 -24.57
N GLY A 114 11.72 6.00 -23.33
CA GLY A 114 11.37 7.26 -22.70
C GLY A 114 9.90 7.66 -22.92
N VAL A 115 9.51 8.82 -22.38
CA VAL A 115 8.13 9.35 -22.44
C VAL A 115 8.08 10.78 -22.97
N ASP A 116 6.88 11.27 -23.25
CA ASP A 116 6.64 12.59 -23.83
C ASP A 116 7.16 13.74 -22.96
N CYS A 117 7.79 14.73 -23.62
CA CYS A 117 8.19 16.00 -23.00
C CYS A 117 9.12 15.84 -21.78
N ASP A 118 10.00 14.84 -21.84
CA ASP A 118 11.00 14.50 -20.82
C ASP A 118 12.43 14.84 -21.30
N PRO A 119 13.24 15.63 -20.57
CA PRO A 119 12.96 16.29 -19.28
C PRO A 119 12.21 17.62 -19.37
N GLY A 120 11.81 18.07 -20.56
CA GLY A 120 11.07 19.31 -20.71
C GLY A 120 10.24 19.41 -21.99
N LEU A 121 9.44 20.48 -22.08
CA LEU A 121 8.49 20.73 -23.19
C LEU A 121 9.11 20.81 -24.59
N GLN A 122 10.43 20.97 -24.70
CA GLN A 122 11.15 20.99 -25.98
C GLN A 122 11.63 19.60 -26.41
N SER A 123 11.53 18.60 -25.54
CA SER A 123 11.83 17.21 -25.86
C SER A 123 10.80 16.65 -26.83
N PRO A 124 11.20 15.70 -27.70
CA PRO A 124 10.27 15.06 -28.63
C PRO A 124 9.18 14.30 -27.88
N ARG A 125 8.07 14.09 -28.58
CA ARG A 125 7.11 13.06 -28.22
C ARG A 125 7.63 11.69 -28.64
N ARG A 126 7.21 10.65 -27.93
CA ARG A 126 7.63 9.26 -28.08
C ARG A 126 6.43 8.40 -28.46
N ASP A 127 6.65 7.46 -29.37
CA ASP A 127 5.68 6.42 -29.68
C ASP A 127 5.73 5.33 -28.60
N THR A 128 4.84 5.44 -27.60
CA THR A 128 4.79 4.56 -26.44
C THR A 128 3.42 3.92 -26.24
N ALA A 129 3.40 2.79 -25.56
CA ALA A 129 2.20 1.96 -25.41
C ALA A 129 1.03 2.65 -24.68
N LEU A 130 1.34 3.53 -23.74
CA LEU A 130 0.37 4.22 -22.89
C LEU A 130 0.37 5.74 -23.06
N GLY A 131 1.19 6.28 -23.99
CA GLY A 131 1.27 7.71 -24.26
C GLY A 131 1.54 8.56 -23.00
N MET A 132 2.36 8.05 -22.08
CA MET A 132 2.70 8.79 -20.87
C MET A 132 3.52 10.04 -21.21
N GLY A 133 3.34 11.10 -20.42
CA GLY A 133 4.02 12.37 -20.66
C GLY A 133 3.98 13.32 -19.49
N PHE A 134 5.07 14.05 -19.30
CA PHE A 134 5.16 15.11 -18.29
C PHE A 134 4.30 16.31 -18.70
N TRP A 135 4.16 17.28 -17.79
CA TRP A 135 3.35 18.49 -18.01
C TRP A 135 1.89 18.17 -18.33
N GLY A 136 1.34 17.08 -17.80
CA GLY A 136 -0.03 16.63 -18.08
C GLY A 136 -0.29 16.41 -19.58
N GLY A 137 0.64 15.76 -20.28
CA GLY A 137 0.55 15.52 -21.72
C GLY A 137 1.09 16.70 -22.54
N CYS A 138 2.29 17.19 -22.19
CA CYS A 138 2.97 18.29 -22.89
C CYS A 138 2.22 19.64 -22.86
N ASN A 139 1.44 19.93 -21.81
CA ASN A 139 0.75 21.21 -21.66
C ASN A 139 1.62 22.21 -20.89
N ALA A 140 2.07 23.28 -21.56
CA ALA A 140 2.91 24.33 -20.96
C ALA A 140 2.28 25.08 -19.77
N ASN A 141 0.97 24.97 -19.58
CA ASN A 141 0.25 25.56 -18.43
C ASN A 141 0.13 24.60 -17.24
N SER A 142 0.61 23.37 -17.37
CA SER A 142 0.63 22.38 -16.30
C SER A 142 1.91 22.48 -15.47
N VAL A 143 1.90 21.87 -14.28
CA VAL A 143 3.14 21.67 -13.52
C VAL A 143 3.96 20.54 -14.15
N GLN A 144 5.29 20.73 -14.26
CA GLN A 144 6.20 19.77 -14.89
C GLN A 144 5.99 18.33 -14.41
N ARG A 145 5.94 18.13 -13.09
CA ARG A 145 5.87 16.82 -12.43
C ARG A 145 4.60 16.00 -12.71
N LEU A 146 3.56 16.62 -13.29
CA LEU A 146 2.30 15.94 -13.56
C LEU A 146 2.48 14.96 -14.71
N LEU A 147 2.53 13.68 -14.39
CA LEU A 147 2.76 12.60 -15.35
C LEU A 147 1.42 11.98 -15.75
N SER A 148 0.97 12.23 -16.98
CA SER A 148 -0.28 11.69 -17.50
C SER A 148 -0.11 10.29 -18.09
N VAL A 149 -1.23 9.60 -18.31
CA VAL A 149 -1.32 8.28 -18.94
C VAL A 149 -2.61 8.20 -19.77
N ASP A 150 -2.61 7.50 -20.90
CA ASP A 150 -3.83 7.13 -21.61
C ASP A 150 -4.64 6.14 -20.77
N THR A 151 -5.79 6.59 -20.31
CA THR A 151 -6.62 5.82 -19.38
C THR A 151 -7.41 4.69 -20.04
N GLU A 152 -7.69 4.79 -21.34
CA GLU A 152 -8.38 3.75 -22.09
C GLU A 152 -7.45 2.56 -22.33
N SER A 153 -6.25 2.84 -22.85
CA SER A 153 -5.20 1.84 -23.05
C SER A 153 -4.79 1.16 -21.73
N ALA A 154 -4.61 1.94 -20.66
CA ALA A 154 -4.30 1.39 -19.34
C ALA A 154 -5.41 0.47 -18.80
N THR A 155 -6.67 0.83 -19.03
CA THR A 155 -7.83 0.00 -18.63
C THR A 155 -7.87 -1.30 -19.44
N ALA A 156 -7.70 -1.22 -20.76
CA ALA A 156 -7.71 -2.37 -21.65
C ALA A 156 -6.60 -3.39 -21.30
N LEU A 157 -5.40 -2.90 -20.97
CA LEU A 157 -4.30 -3.74 -20.51
C LEU A 157 -4.58 -4.36 -19.14
N ALA A 158 -5.15 -3.60 -18.22
CA ALA A 158 -5.54 -4.11 -16.91
C ALA A 158 -6.66 -5.16 -16.96
N ASP A 159 -7.53 -5.10 -17.98
CA ASP A 159 -8.60 -6.08 -18.20
C ASP A 159 -8.07 -7.45 -18.69
N LEU A 160 -6.80 -7.53 -19.11
CA LEU A 160 -6.14 -8.81 -19.43
C LEU A 160 -5.91 -9.68 -18.19
N VAL A 161 -5.94 -9.12 -16.98
CA VAL A 161 -5.75 -9.87 -15.72
C VAL A 161 -7.06 -10.57 -15.32
N PRO A 162 -7.15 -11.91 -15.43
CA PRO A 162 -8.41 -12.61 -15.17
C PRO A 162 -8.85 -12.49 -13.71
N GLY A 163 -10.14 -12.23 -13.48
CA GLY A 163 -10.71 -12.05 -12.14
C GLY A 163 -10.43 -10.69 -11.49
N SER A 164 -9.63 -9.84 -12.13
CA SER A 164 -9.53 -8.42 -11.77
C SER A 164 -10.68 -7.62 -12.38
N ALA A 165 -11.19 -6.63 -11.64
CA ALA A 165 -12.20 -5.70 -12.08
C ALA A 165 -11.98 -4.32 -11.43
N SER A 166 -12.62 -3.28 -11.95
CA SER A 166 -12.55 -1.92 -11.38
C SER A 166 -12.88 -1.86 -9.89
N ALA A 167 -13.79 -2.74 -9.42
CA ALA A 167 -14.18 -2.82 -8.02
C ALA A 167 -13.03 -3.27 -7.10
N ASN A 168 -12.15 -4.18 -7.53
CA ASN A 168 -11.12 -4.82 -6.71
C ASN A 168 -9.68 -4.57 -7.22
N ARG A 169 -9.45 -3.53 -8.05
CA ARG A 169 -8.12 -3.20 -8.56
C ARG A 169 -7.67 -1.77 -8.33
N GLN A 170 -6.36 -1.58 -8.41
CA GLN A 170 -5.66 -0.29 -8.52
C GLN A 170 -4.64 -0.41 -9.66
N ILE A 171 -4.67 0.55 -10.59
CA ILE A 171 -3.70 0.61 -11.69
C ILE A 171 -2.58 1.58 -11.30
N VAL A 172 -1.34 1.13 -11.50
CA VAL A 172 -0.11 1.91 -11.33
C VAL A 172 0.62 1.91 -12.67
N ALA A 173 0.89 3.07 -13.26
CA ALA A 173 1.68 3.17 -14.49
C ALA A 173 3.06 3.76 -14.19
N LEU A 174 4.12 3.08 -14.62
CA LEU A 174 5.50 3.50 -14.47
C LEU A 174 6.03 4.01 -15.82
N ALA A 175 6.51 5.25 -15.85
CA ALA A 175 7.21 5.80 -17.02
C ALA A 175 8.70 5.48 -16.94
N ASN A 176 9.29 5.00 -18.05
CA ASN A 176 10.73 4.88 -18.20
C ASN A 176 11.40 6.27 -18.22
N SER A 177 11.70 6.81 -17.05
CA SER A 177 12.25 8.16 -16.88
C SER A 177 12.96 8.33 -15.54
N ASP A 178 14.07 9.06 -15.57
CA ASP A 178 14.79 9.53 -14.38
C ASP A 178 14.27 10.89 -13.87
N THR A 179 13.41 11.56 -14.64
CA THR A 179 12.80 12.83 -14.23
C THR A 179 11.76 12.59 -13.15
N TYR A 180 11.80 13.40 -12.09
CA TYR A 180 10.83 13.31 -11.00
C TYR A 180 9.41 13.67 -11.50
N GLY A 181 8.48 12.74 -11.36
CA GLY A 181 7.06 13.03 -11.53
C GLY A 181 6.14 11.86 -11.24
N GLY A 182 4.86 12.21 -11.10
CA GLY A 182 3.79 11.31 -10.73
C GLY A 182 2.47 12.06 -10.64
N ALA A 183 1.39 11.30 -10.54
CA ALA A 183 0.06 11.83 -10.37
C ALA A 183 -0.87 10.79 -9.74
N GLY A 184 -1.80 11.27 -8.93
CA GLY A 184 -2.81 10.48 -8.26
C GLY A 184 -4.20 10.96 -8.70
N GLY A 185 -5.01 10.03 -9.18
CA GLY A 185 -6.38 10.28 -9.63
C GLY A 185 -7.17 8.98 -9.54
N THR A 186 -7.81 8.51 -10.61
CA THR A 186 -8.30 7.12 -10.63
C THR A 186 -7.14 6.12 -10.68
N PHE A 187 -6.05 6.49 -11.36
CA PHE A 187 -4.81 5.72 -11.45
C PHE A 187 -3.70 6.44 -10.70
N ALA A 188 -2.65 5.69 -10.36
CA ALA A 188 -1.41 6.24 -9.85
C ALA A 188 -0.37 6.18 -10.97
N THR A 189 0.36 7.25 -11.21
CA THR A 189 1.50 7.28 -12.14
C THR A 189 2.76 7.66 -11.39
N ALA A 190 3.91 7.12 -11.82
CA ALA A 190 5.20 7.53 -11.30
C ALA A 190 6.27 7.37 -12.39
N SER A 191 7.32 8.19 -12.34
CA SER A 191 8.60 7.88 -12.99
C SER A 191 9.18 6.59 -12.38
N GLY A 192 9.78 5.70 -13.16
CA GLY A 192 10.42 4.47 -12.68
C GLY A 192 11.84 4.67 -12.15
N GLY A 193 12.69 5.38 -12.90
CA GLY A 193 14.14 5.47 -12.65
C GLY A 193 14.59 6.53 -11.63
N ASN A 194 13.76 7.55 -11.35
CA ASN A 194 14.15 8.65 -10.45
C ASN A 194 14.57 8.17 -9.03
N ALA A 195 15.48 8.89 -8.36
CA ALA A 195 15.92 8.56 -7.00
C ALA A 195 14.75 8.45 -5.99
N LEU A 196 13.75 9.32 -6.13
CA LEU A 196 12.55 9.38 -5.30
C LEU A 196 11.39 8.53 -5.84
N SER A 197 11.54 7.87 -7.00
CA SER A 197 10.47 7.23 -7.77
C SER A 197 9.58 6.31 -6.93
N SER A 198 10.21 5.38 -6.23
CA SER A 198 9.53 4.37 -5.43
C SER A 198 8.77 4.94 -4.24
N LEU A 199 9.09 6.16 -3.81
CA LEU A 199 8.37 6.88 -2.75
C LEU A 199 7.08 7.53 -3.28
N ILE A 200 7.00 7.79 -4.59
CA ILE A 200 5.84 8.41 -5.25
C ILE A 200 4.67 7.43 -5.24
N THR A 201 4.90 6.16 -5.59
CA THR A 201 3.82 5.15 -5.67
C THR A 201 2.90 5.08 -4.44
N PRO A 202 3.39 4.94 -3.20
CA PRO A 202 2.51 4.95 -2.04
C PRO A 202 1.77 6.29 -1.84
N HIS A 203 2.39 7.43 -2.16
CA HIS A 203 1.72 8.75 -2.12
C HIS A 203 0.56 8.81 -3.13
N GLU A 204 0.80 8.44 -4.38
CA GLU A 204 -0.22 8.50 -5.44
C GLU A 204 -1.34 7.47 -5.23
N ILE A 205 -1.04 6.29 -4.67
CA ILE A 205 -2.07 5.35 -4.22
C ILE A 205 -2.89 5.95 -3.06
N GLY A 206 -2.28 6.77 -2.21
CA GLY A 206 -2.97 7.55 -1.19
C GLY A 206 -4.10 8.42 -1.78
N HIS A 207 -3.84 9.05 -2.93
CA HIS A 207 -4.89 9.73 -3.69
C HIS A 207 -5.85 8.75 -4.33
N SER A 208 -5.36 7.77 -5.11
CA SER A 208 -6.21 7.02 -6.02
C SER A 208 -7.10 5.96 -5.36
N LEU A 209 -6.62 5.38 -4.26
CA LEU A 209 -7.38 4.44 -3.45
C LEU A 209 -7.98 5.14 -2.23
N GLY A 210 -7.19 5.99 -1.58
CA GLY A 210 -7.54 6.65 -0.33
C GLY A 210 -8.49 7.82 -0.45
N ASN A 211 -8.53 8.49 -1.61
CA ASN A 211 -9.04 9.86 -1.77
C ASN A 211 -8.42 10.83 -0.74
N LEU A 212 -7.18 10.58 -0.34
CA LEU A 212 -6.41 11.51 0.45
C LEU A 212 -6.08 12.73 -0.41
N GLN A 213 -5.90 13.88 0.22
CA GLN A 213 -5.51 15.14 -0.42
C GLN A 213 -4.09 15.49 0.00
N ASP A 214 -3.46 16.37 -0.76
CA ASP A 214 -2.12 16.84 -0.45
C ASP A 214 -2.10 17.70 0.81
N GLU A 215 -1.13 17.38 1.67
CA GLU A 215 -0.87 18.07 2.94
C GLU A 215 0.27 19.10 2.82
N TYR A 216 0.89 19.22 1.64
CA TYR A 216 1.83 20.28 1.34
C TYR A 216 1.11 21.60 1.02
N ASP A 217 1.82 22.70 1.25
CA ASP A 217 1.31 24.07 1.35
C ASP A 217 1.68 24.94 0.13
N TYR A 218 1.89 24.31 -1.02
CA TYR A 218 2.22 24.96 -2.28
C TYR A 218 1.61 24.19 -3.45
N TYR A 219 1.26 24.86 -4.56
CA TYR A 219 0.82 24.16 -5.78
C TYR A 219 2.02 23.93 -6.73
N GLY A 220 2.68 25.03 -7.10
CA GLY A 220 3.99 25.03 -7.75
C GLY A 220 5.10 25.08 -6.72
N ARG A 221 6.21 24.36 -6.96
CA ARG A 221 7.39 24.46 -6.09
C ARG A 221 7.92 25.90 -6.11
N GLY A 222 8.52 26.34 -5.00
CA GLY A 222 9.07 27.70 -4.87
C GLY A 222 8.05 28.82 -4.67
N VAL A 223 6.76 28.50 -4.79
CA VAL A 223 5.67 29.48 -4.62
C VAL A 223 4.87 29.12 -3.37
N PRO A 224 5.01 29.89 -2.26
CA PRO A 224 4.20 29.68 -1.08
C PRO A 224 2.71 29.80 -1.41
N GLY A 225 1.91 28.86 -0.90
CA GLY A 225 0.45 28.92 -0.98
C GLY A 225 -0.14 30.14 -0.28
N GLY A 226 -1.31 30.57 -0.74
CA GLY A 226 -2.08 31.65 -0.12
C GLY A 226 -2.79 31.24 1.17
N VAL A 227 -3.77 32.05 1.57
CA VAL A 227 -4.71 31.71 2.64
C VAL A 227 -5.80 30.82 2.04
N TYR A 228 -6.17 29.75 2.73
CA TYR A 228 -7.33 28.96 2.36
C TYR A 228 -8.63 29.74 2.63
N GLU A 229 -9.43 29.98 1.57
CA GLU A 229 -10.67 30.77 1.64
C GLU A 229 -11.94 29.91 1.60
N GLY A 230 -11.80 28.58 1.53
CA GLY A 230 -12.92 27.65 1.47
C GLY A 230 -13.60 27.39 2.82
N GLY A 231 -14.70 26.63 2.78
CA GLY A 231 -15.34 26.08 3.99
C GLY A 231 -14.58 24.87 4.56
N GLU A 232 -15.13 24.26 5.61
CA GLU A 232 -14.55 23.05 6.23
C GLU A 232 -14.27 21.98 5.15
N PRO A 233 -13.00 21.57 4.98
CA PRO A 233 -12.64 20.60 3.94
C PRO A 233 -13.43 19.29 4.07
N GLY A 234 -13.75 18.64 2.94
CA GLY A 234 -14.38 17.32 2.95
C GLY A 234 -13.43 16.18 3.30
N SER A 235 -12.11 16.39 3.17
CA SER A 235 -11.09 15.36 3.42
C SER A 235 -10.97 15.03 4.91
N ALA A 236 -10.55 13.80 5.21
CA ALA A 236 -10.44 13.30 6.59
C ALA A 236 -9.32 13.98 7.39
N HIS A 237 -8.27 14.43 6.71
CA HIS A 237 -7.01 14.94 7.26
C HIS A 237 -6.76 16.44 6.97
N HIS A 238 -7.82 17.21 6.66
CA HIS A 238 -7.74 18.68 6.68
C HIS A 238 -8.91 19.26 7.47
N THR A 239 -8.70 20.35 8.21
CA THR A 239 -9.76 20.99 9.00
C THR A 239 -9.53 22.48 9.21
N LEU A 240 -10.60 23.22 9.49
CA LEU A 240 -10.58 24.58 10.05
C LEU A 240 -10.84 24.56 11.57
N LEU A 241 -11.35 23.45 12.10
CA LEU A 241 -11.74 23.28 13.50
C LEU A 241 -10.53 23.30 14.44
N THR A 242 -10.67 23.91 15.61
CA THR A 242 -9.68 23.77 16.69
C THR A 242 -9.69 22.35 17.26
N GLU A 243 -8.63 21.93 17.94
CA GLU A 243 -8.59 20.63 18.61
C GLU A 243 -9.74 20.46 19.62
N GLU A 244 -10.12 21.53 20.33
CA GLU A 244 -11.28 21.55 21.22
C GLU A 244 -12.60 21.36 20.44
N GLN A 245 -12.76 22.01 19.28
CA GLN A 245 -13.93 21.82 18.43
C GLN A 245 -14.00 20.40 17.87
N MET A 246 -12.90 19.85 17.35
CA MET A 246 -12.83 18.46 16.88
C MET A 246 -13.25 17.48 17.98
N THR A 247 -12.73 17.67 19.19
CA THR A 247 -13.05 16.83 20.36
C THR A 247 -14.52 16.95 20.76
N ARG A 248 -15.04 18.17 20.93
CA ARG A 248 -16.44 18.40 21.34
C ARG A 248 -17.44 17.90 20.30
N GLN A 249 -17.13 18.09 19.02
CA GLN A 249 -17.99 17.69 17.90
C GLN A 249 -17.79 16.22 17.49
N ARG A 250 -16.76 15.55 18.01
CA ARG A 250 -16.31 14.22 17.57
C ARG A 250 -16.09 14.14 16.05
N ALA A 251 -15.46 15.18 15.51
CA ALA A 251 -15.22 15.34 14.08
C ALA A 251 -13.75 15.10 13.72
N LYS A 252 -13.49 14.76 12.44
CA LYS A 252 -12.13 14.59 11.89
C LYS A 252 -11.33 13.56 12.69
N TRP A 253 -10.07 13.84 12.99
CA TRP A 253 -9.15 12.93 13.68
C TRP A 253 -9.13 13.09 15.20
N TRP A 254 -10.22 13.56 15.82
CA TRP A 254 -10.28 13.77 17.27
C TRP A 254 -9.85 12.53 18.10
N ARG A 255 -10.06 11.32 17.58
CA ARG A 255 -9.65 10.04 18.22
C ARG A 255 -8.14 9.82 18.24
N TRP A 256 -7.39 10.55 17.43
CA TRP A 256 -5.95 10.43 17.27
C TRP A 256 -5.18 11.58 17.95
N LEU A 257 -5.84 12.65 18.39
CA LEU A 257 -5.17 13.78 19.04
C LEU A 257 -4.30 13.32 20.22
N GLY A 258 -3.04 13.74 20.22
CA GLY A 258 -2.02 13.40 21.23
C GLY A 258 -1.29 12.07 21.00
N GLU A 259 -1.70 11.27 20.02
CA GLU A 259 -0.99 10.04 19.65
C GLU A 259 0.40 10.35 19.09
N LYS A 260 1.40 9.54 19.40
CA LYS A 260 2.72 9.68 18.74
C LYS A 260 2.57 9.31 17.26
N SER A 261 2.98 10.20 16.36
CA SER A 261 2.91 9.89 14.94
C SER A 261 4.03 8.93 14.54
N GLU A 262 3.70 7.90 13.76
CA GLU A 262 4.70 6.96 13.23
C GLU A 262 5.65 7.64 12.23
N SER A 263 5.16 8.67 11.56
CA SER A 263 5.94 9.56 10.70
C SER A 263 6.76 10.59 11.47
N GLY A 264 6.64 10.64 12.80
CA GLY A 264 7.39 11.54 13.70
C GLY A 264 6.53 12.64 14.33
N GLY A 265 6.85 13.00 15.57
CA GLY A 265 6.08 13.97 16.36
C GLY A 265 4.81 13.38 16.98
N VAL A 266 3.77 14.21 17.10
CA VAL A 266 2.45 13.84 17.64
C VAL A 266 1.34 14.28 16.69
N ILE A 267 0.24 13.54 16.71
CA ILE A 267 -0.98 13.94 16.02
C ILE A 267 -1.63 15.09 16.78
N GLY A 268 -1.90 16.18 16.06
CA GLY A 268 -2.43 17.43 16.57
C GLY A 268 -3.03 18.25 15.44
N ARG A 269 -2.80 19.57 15.45
CA ARG A 269 -3.28 20.46 14.40
C ARG A 269 -2.16 21.37 13.89
N PHE A 270 -1.64 21.08 12.69
CA PHE A 270 -0.50 21.80 12.09
C PHE A 270 -0.96 22.65 10.90
N GLU A 271 -0.69 23.94 10.92
CA GLU A 271 -1.14 24.86 9.86
C GLU A 271 -0.42 24.55 8.54
N GLY A 272 -1.17 24.70 7.45
CA GLY A 272 -0.73 24.42 6.08
C GLY A 272 -1.19 23.07 5.56
N GLY A 273 -1.62 23.04 4.30
CA GLY A 273 -2.17 21.89 3.59
C GLY A 273 -3.08 22.34 2.47
N MET A 274 -3.54 21.45 1.60
CA MET A 274 -4.35 21.80 0.42
C MET A 274 -3.76 22.98 -0.37
N TYR A 275 -2.44 22.97 -0.57
CA TYR A 275 -1.69 24.00 -1.30
C TYR A 275 -1.74 25.42 -0.70
N SER A 276 -2.20 25.56 0.55
CA SER A 276 -2.34 26.83 1.27
C SER A 276 -1.41 26.83 2.49
N THR A 277 -0.72 27.94 2.73
CA THR A 277 0.19 28.07 3.90
C THR A 277 -0.55 28.43 5.18
N LYS A 278 -1.76 28.97 5.07
CA LYS A 278 -2.53 29.51 6.19
C LYS A 278 -4.01 29.16 6.09
N GLY A 279 -4.67 29.15 7.24
CA GLY A 279 -6.13 29.04 7.30
C GLY A 279 -6.69 27.64 7.09
N VAL A 280 -5.85 26.61 6.97
CA VAL A 280 -6.23 25.19 6.96
C VAL A 280 -5.16 24.38 7.71
N TRP A 281 -5.56 23.29 8.36
CA TRP A 281 -4.66 22.49 9.18
C TRP A 281 -4.73 21.01 8.83
N ARG A 282 -3.58 20.34 8.93
CA ARG A 282 -3.37 18.90 8.75
C ARG A 282 -3.05 18.21 10.11
N PRO A 283 -3.09 16.86 10.21
CA PRO A 283 -3.01 16.16 11.49
C PRO A 283 -1.60 16.04 12.06
N SER A 284 -0.55 16.06 11.22
CA SER A 284 0.81 15.76 11.64
C SER A 284 1.84 16.74 11.08
N LYS A 285 3.03 16.73 11.69
CA LYS A 285 4.19 17.43 11.13
C LYS A 285 4.66 16.77 9.84
N HIS A 286 4.67 15.43 9.84
CA HIS A 286 5.13 14.56 8.75
C HIS A 286 4.04 13.58 8.33
N SER A 287 3.89 13.43 7.03
CA SER A 287 3.03 12.44 6.39
C SER A 287 3.56 12.24 4.99
N ILE A 288 3.37 11.05 4.42
CA ILE A 288 3.68 10.83 3.01
C ILE A 288 2.89 11.76 2.09
N MET A 289 1.70 12.21 2.52
CA MET A 289 0.88 13.20 1.82
C MET A 289 1.47 14.62 1.87
N LYS A 290 2.54 14.85 2.65
CA LYS A 290 3.26 16.12 2.73
C LYS A 290 4.68 16.03 2.17
N THR A 291 5.46 15.05 2.64
CA THR A 291 6.87 14.87 2.29
C THR A 291 7.15 13.41 2.02
N LEU A 292 7.63 13.11 0.81
CA LEU A 292 7.99 11.75 0.41
C LEU A 292 9.05 11.13 1.33
N GLY A 293 8.94 9.82 1.50
CA GLY A 293 9.86 9.01 2.31
C GLY A 293 9.39 8.77 3.74
N TYR A 294 8.47 9.57 4.27
CA TYR A 294 7.77 9.26 5.52
C TYR A 294 6.60 8.31 5.28
N ALA A 295 6.12 7.65 6.34
CA ALA A 295 4.89 6.87 6.29
C ALA A 295 3.64 7.78 6.22
N PHE A 296 2.47 7.20 5.96
CA PHE A 296 1.21 7.87 6.29
C PHE A 296 1.17 8.18 7.78
N ASP A 297 0.68 9.35 8.14
CA ASP A 297 0.24 9.56 9.52
C ASP A 297 -0.97 8.67 9.84
N GLN A 298 -1.34 8.58 11.12
CA GLN A 298 -2.39 7.69 11.59
C GLN A 298 -3.76 7.96 10.97
N VAL A 299 -4.06 9.21 10.59
CA VAL A 299 -5.34 9.59 9.97
C VAL A 299 -5.37 9.08 8.54
N GLY A 300 -4.29 9.32 7.78
CA GLY A 300 -4.12 8.77 6.43
C GLY A 300 -4.14 7.24 6.46
N ARG A 301 -3.43 6.62 7.40
CA ARG A 301 -3.37 5.16 7.54
C ARG A 301 -4.73 4.54 7.84
N GLU A 302 -5.52 5.13 8.74
CA GLU A 302 -6.87 4.64 9.05
C GLU A 302 -7.75 4.60 7.79
N VAL A 303 -7.69 5.66 6.97
CA VAL A 303 -8.40 5.72 5.68
C VAL A 303 -7.88 4.63 4.74
N MET A 304 -6.56 4.48 4.61
CA MET A 304 -5.97 3.47 3.74
C MET A 304 -6.33 2.04 4.16
N VAL A 305 -6.35 1.73 5.46
CA VAL A 305 -6.81 0.42 5.98
C VAL A 305 -8.26 0.18 5.58
N GLN A 306 -9.15 1.16 5.78
CA GLN A 306 -10.54 1.03 5.35
C GLN A 306 -10.63 0.70 3.86
N LYS A 307 -9.87 1.41 3.02
CA LYS A 307 -9.97 1.28 1.56
C LYS A 307 -9.38 -0.02 1.04
N ILE A 308 -8.26 -0.48 1.58
CA ILE A 308 -7.66 -1.77 1.24
C ILE A 308 -8.58 -2.90 1.70
N SER A 309 -9.05 -2.88 2.95
CA SER A 309 -9.93 -3.94 3.47
C SER A 309 -11.29 -3.97 2.77
N ALA A 310 -11.80 -2.84 2.27
CA ALA A 310 -13.03 -2.79 1.47
C ALA A 310 -12.90 -3.43 0.07
N LYS A 311 -11.67 -3.68 -0.42
CA LYS A 311 -11.42 -4.34 -1.71
C LYS A 311 -11.54 -5.86 -1.65
N VAL A 312 -11.71 -6.41 -0.44
CA VAL A 312 -11.77 -7.85 -0.19
C VAL A 312 -12.91 -8.20 0.77
N SER A 313 -13.22 -9.49 0.90
CA SER A 313 -14.10 -10.00 1.95
C SER A 313 -13.26 -10.59 3.08
N LEU A 314 -13.52 -10.25 4.34
CA LEU A 314 -12.85 -10.90 5.46
C LEU A 314 -13.15 -12.40 5.54
N VAL A 315 -14.35 -12.82 5.07
CA VAL A 315 -14.74 -14.22 4.94
C VAL A 315 -14.53 -14.66 3.50
N GLN A 316 -13.60 -15.58 3.30
CA GLN A 316 -13.14 -16.07 1.99
C GLN A 316 -13.92 -17.29 1.50
N GLY A 317 -14.48 -18.04 2.44
CA GLY A 317 -15.26 -19.25 2.24
C GLY A 317 -15.98 -19.60 3.54
N HIS A 318 -17.03 -20.40 3.47
CA HIS A 318 -17.74 -20.89 4.64
C HIS A 318 -18.62 -22.09 4.27
N THR A 319 -19.06 -22.87 5.27
CA THR A 319 -20.07 -23.91 5.05
C THR A 319 -21.31 -23.31 4.37
N PRO A 320 -21.89 -23.92 3.32
CA PRO A 320 -23.06 -23.38 2.64
C PRO A 320 -24.21 -23.07 3.62
N ASN A 321 -24.87 -21.93 3.43
CA ASN A 321 -25.92 -21.43 4.33
C ASN A 321 -27.25 -21.10 3.62
N ALA A 322 -27.40 -21.50 2.36
CA ALA A 322 -28.63 -21.26 1.59
C ALA A 322 -29.82 -22.15 2.02
N ALA A 323 -29.56 -23.24 2.73
CA ALA A 323 -30.56 -24.15 3.28
C ALA A 323 -30.23 -24.49 4.75
N PRO A 324 -31.22 -24.92 5.55
CA PRO A 324 -30.96 -25.38 6.90
C PRO A 324 -29.94 -26.52 6.95
N ILE A 325 -29.06 -26.49 7.94
CA ILE A 325 -28.06 -27.53 8.20
C ILE A 325 -28.42 -28.33 9.45
N GLY A 326 -28.02 -29.59 9.50
CA GLY A 326 -28.17 -30.43 10.71
C GLY A 326 -27.22 -29.99 11.82
N ASP A 327 -27.56 -30.31 13.06
CA ASP A 327 -26.69 -30.14 14.24
C ASP A 327 -25.66 -31.28 14.40
N ASP A 328 -25.67 -32.24 13.48
CA ASP A 328 -24.80 -33.41 13.42
C ASP A 328 -23.50 -33.19 12.62
N ARG A 329 -23.09 -31.93 12.40
CA ARG A 329 -21.92 -31.56 11.59
C ARG A 329 -20.96 -30.55 12.21
N THR A 330 -19.83 -30.38 11.54
CA THR A 330 -18.91 -29.25 11.68
C THR A 330 -19.28 -28.14 10.68
N VAL A 331 -19.26 -26.90 11.16
CA VAL A 331 -19.44 -25.65 10.39
C VAL A 331 -18.11 -24.89 10.38
N CYS A 332 -17.75 -24.27 9.27
CA CYS A 332 -16.46 -23.59 9.10
C CYS A 332 -16.61 -22.19 8.49
N VAL A 333 -15.62 -21.34 8.74
CA VAL A 333 -15.35 -20.09 8.04
C VAL A 333 -13.87 -20.03 7.66
N ASP A 334 -13.59 -19.74 6.39
CA ASP A 334 -12.24 -19.38 5.92
C ASP A 334 -12.11 -17.86 5.98
N THR A 335 -11.00 -17.37 6.52
CA THR A 335 -10.78 -15.94 6.71
C THR A 335 -9.62 -15.41 5.87
N LEU A 336 -9.41 -14.10 5.86
CA LEU A 336 -8.13 -13.54 5.43
C LEU A 336 -7.10 -13.62 6.56
N HIS A 337 -5.83 -13.46 6.20
CA HIS A 337 -4.68 -13.67 7.10
C HIS A 337 -3.73 -12.46 7.05
N PRO A 338 -4.05 -11.32 7.68
CA PRO A 338 -3.14 -10.17 7.72
C PRO A 338 -1.79 -10.56 8.32
N VAL A 339 -0.70 -10.02 7.76
CA VAL A 339 0.65 -10.26 8.28
C VAL A 339 0.83 -9.59 9.64
N GLY A 340 0.15 -8.45 9.86
CA GLY A 340 0.23 -7.67 11.11
C GLY A 340 -0.65 -8.16 12.27
N GLY A 341 -1.41 -9.25 12.10
CA GLY A 341 -2.23 -9.84 13.16
C GLY A 341 -3.42 -10.66 12.66
N GLU A 342 -3.86 -11.62 13.46
CA GLU A 342 -5.00 -12.50 13.15
C GLU A 342 -6.35 -11.77 13.25
N LEU A 343 -7.33 -12.25 12.48
CA LEU A 343 -8.72 -11.79 12.57
C LEU A 343 -9.44 -12.50 13.72
N ASP A 344 -10.31 -11.83 14.45
CA ASP A 344 -11.11 -12.44 15.52
C ASP A 344 -12.36 -13.14 14.95
N VAL A 345 -12.69 -14.36 15.42
CA VAL A 345 -13.95 -15.04 15.11
C VAL A 345 -14.78 -15.27 16.36
N VAL A 346 -16.01 -14.75 16.36
CA VAL A 346 -16.97 -14.95 17.45
C VAL A 346 -18.19 -15.69 16.95
N TRP A 347 -18.36 -16.93 17.42
CA TRP A 347 -19.55 -17.74 17.17
C TRP A 347 -20.66 -17.43 18.17
N ARG A 348 -21.91 -17.40 17.70
CA ARG A 348 -23.11 -17.31 18.56
C ARG A 348 -24.17 -18.31 18.13
N ILE A 349 -24.86 -18.88 19.12
CA ILE A 349 -26.09 -19.65 18.93
C ILE A 349 -27.25 -18.91 19.59
N ASP A 350 -28.32 -18.64 18.85
CA ASP A 350 -29.48 -17.85 19.29
C ASP A 350 -29.07 -16.52 19.96
N GLY A 351 -28.11 -15.83 19.36
CA GLY A 351 -27.53 -14.58 19.85
C GLY A 351 -26.56 -14.70 21.04
N ARG A 352 -26.35 -15.89 21.61
CA ARG A 352 -25.45 -16.12 22.75
C ARG A 352 -24.05 -16.51 22.30
N PRO A 353 -22.98 -15.83 22.76
CA PRO A 353 -21.61 -16.16 22.39
C PRO A 353 -21.18 -17.53 22.90
N LEU A 354 -20.53 -18.29 22.03
CA LEU A 354 -19.92 -19.57 22.33
C LEU A 354 -18.45 -19.35 22.72
N ARG A 355 -17.98 -20.13 23.70
CA ARG A 355 -16.54 -20.21 24.04
C ARG A 355 -16.00 -21.50 23.49
N LEU A 356 -15.14 -21.41 22.48
CA LEU A 356 -14.52 -22.56 21.86
C LEU A 356 -13.19 -22.88 22.53
N ALA A 357 -12.85 -24.16 22.56
CA ALA A 357 -11.54 -24.65 22.97
C ALA A 357 -10.84 -25.20 21.72
N GLY A 358 -9.74 -24.58 21.30
CA GLY A 358 -9.04 -24.92 20.06
C GLY A 358 -9.36 -23.96 18.92
N ASP A 359 -9.36 -24.49 17.69
CA ASP A 359 -9.59 -23.75 16.43
C ASP A 359 -10.92 -22.99 16.42
N ASP A 360 -10.85 -21.66 16.28
CA ASP A 360 -12.00 -20.77 16.22
C ASP A 360 -12.58 -20.60 14.81
N ARG A 361 -11.95 -21.19 13.77
CA ARG A 361 -12.45 -21.19 12.39
C ARG A 361 -13.46 -22.28 12.11
N ALA A 362 -13.59 -23.28 13.01
CA ALA A 362 -14.52 -24.37 12.87
C ALA A 362 -15.28 -24.67 14.17
N LEU A 363 -16.58 -24.95 14.03
CA LEU A 363 -17.49 -25.28 15.12
C LEU A 363 -18.14 -26.64 14.90
N ASP A 364 -17.88 -27.56 15.82
CA ASP A 364 -18.53 -28.88 15.87
C ASP A 364 -19.87 -28.79 16.63
N LEU A 365 -20.99 -28.75 15.90
CA LEU A 365 -22.34 -28.54 16.46
C LEU A 365 -22.79 -29.67 17.38
N ARG A 366 -22.28 -30.89 17.18
CA ARG A 366 -22.58 -32.06 18.02
C ARG A 366 -22.22 -31.85 19.49
N ARG A 367 -21.25 -30.95 19.76
CA ARG A 367 -20.81 -30.62 21.12
C ARG A 367 -21.76 -29.67 21.84
N LEU A 368 -22.63 -28.98 21.12
CA LEU A 368 -23.56 -28.00 21.69
C LEU A 368 -24.80 -28.65 22.29
N GLN A 369 -25.15 -29.88 21.89
CA GLN A 369 -26.32 -30.63 22.37
C GLN A 369 -27.60 -29.78 22.31
N LEU A 370 -27.91 -29.28 21.11
CA LEU A 370 -29.02 -28.37 20.90
C LEU A 370 -30.38 -29.01 21.24
N ALA A 371 -31.31 -28.18 21.68
CA ALA A 371 -32.68 -28.62 21.89
C ALA A 371 -33.34 -28.93 20.54
N ARG A 372 -34.38 -29.78 20.54
CA ARG A 372 -35.13 -30.02 19.31
C ARG A 372 -35.78 -28.74 18.80
N GLY A 373 -35.56 -28.44 17.53
CA GLY A 373 -36.11 -27.29 16.83
C GLY A 373 -35.10 -26.66 15.89
N THR A 374 -35.35 -25.39 15.59
CA THR A 374 -34.53 -24.54 14.74
C THR A 374 -33.79 -23.51 15.59
N HIS A 375 -32.50 -23.33 15.31
CA HIS A 375 -31.60 -22.40 15.97
C HIS A 375 -30.90 -21.50 14.96
N GLU A 376 -30.58 -20.28 15.38
CA GLU A 376 -29.75 -19.35 14.60
C GLU A 376 -28.29 -19.49 15.00
N LEU A 377 -27.44 -19.90 14.07
CA LEU A 377 -25.98 -19.88 14.26
C LEU A 377 -25.40 -18.69 13.50
N THR A 378 -24.50 -17.94 14.13
CA THR A 378 -23.73 -16.88 13.47
C THR A 378 -22.24 -16.99 13.78
N ALA A 379 -21.42 -16.58 12.82
CA ALA A 379 -19.99 -16.36 12.98
C ALA A 379 -19.68 -14.92 12.57
N THR A 380 -19.17 -14.12 13.50
CA THR A 380 -18.72 -12.75 13.23
C THR A 380 -17.20 -12.72 13.16
N VAL A 381 -16.66 -12.42 11.98
CA VAL A 381 -15.24 -12.22 11.71
C VAL A 381 -14.93 -10.73 11.78
N THR A 382 -13.95 -10.33 12.58
CA THR A 382 -13.56 -8.94 12.80
C THR A 382 -12.07 -8.76 12.65
N ASP A 383 -11.63 -7.68 12.00
CA ASP A 383 -10.24 -7.24 12.04
C ASP A 383 -10.03 -6.35 13.28
N PRO A 384 -9.26 -6.80 14.29
CA PRO A 384 -9.08 -6.06 15.53
C PRO A 384 -8.09 -4.89 15.39
N THR A 385 -7.45 -4.72 14.23
CA THR A 385 -6.32 -3.81 13.97
C THR A 385 -6.34 -2.52 14.79
N PRO A 386 -5.24 -2.14 15.45
CA PRO A 386 -5.16 -0.86 16.15
C PRO A 386 -5.13 0.33 15.20
N PHE A 387 -4.97 0.11 13.89
CA PHE A 387 -4.89 1.18 12.88
C PHE A 387 -6.22 1.89 12.64
N VAL A 388 -7.34 1.32 13.11
CA VAL A 388 -8.67 1.92 12.98
C VAL A 388 -9.30 2.14 14.36
N ARG A 389 -9.66 3.39 14.67
CA ARG A 389 -10.38 3.82 15.87
C ARG A 389 -11.82 4.23 15.59
N ASP A 390 -12.19 4.53 14.35
CA ASP A 390 -13.56 4.91 14.01
C ASP A 390 -14.53 3.71 14.11
N PRO A 391 -15.55 3.76 15.01
CA PRO A 391 -16.53 2.69 15.15
C PRO A 391 -17.36 2.42 13.89
N ALA A 392 -17.62 3.45 13.07
CA ALA A 392 -18.35 3.29 11.82
C ALA A 392 -17.53 2.48 10.81
N ILE A 393 -16.20 2.68 10.77
CA ILE A 393 -15.29 1.86 9.96
C ILE A 393 -15.20 0.45 10.55
N ARG A 394 -15.01 0.32 11.88
CA ARG A 394 -14.91 -0.99 12.55
C ARG A 394 -16.14 -1.87 12.31
N SER A 395 -17.34 -1.30 12.42
CA SER A 395 -18.60 -2.01 12.18
C SER A 395 -18.95 -2.18 10.70
N SER A 396 -18.21 -1.56 9.79
CA SER A 396 -18.43 -1.71 8.35
C SER A 396 -18.01 -3.09 7.86
N ALA A 397 -18.52 -3.44 6.69
CA ALA A 397 -18.16 -4.61 5.92
C ALA A 397 -16.66 -4.75 5.60
N ALA A 398 -15.87 -3.68 5.72
CA ALA A 398 -14.43 -3.73 5.52
C ALA A 398 -13.72 -4.43 6.69
N LEU A 399 -14.17 -4.20 7.93
CA LEU A 399 -13.52 -4.72 9.14
C LEU A 399 -14.37 -5.68 9.97
N THR A 400 -15.67 -5.82 9.68
CA THR A 400 -16.55 -6.81 10.33
C THR A 400 -17.46 -7.48 9.32
N ARG A 401 -17.54 -8.82 9.36
CA ARG A 401 -18.47 -9.62 8.55
C ARG A 401 -19.13 -10.69 9.41
N THR A 402 -20.45 -10.84 9.25
CA THR A 402 -21.20 -11.90 9.91
C THR A 402 -21.78 -12.84 8.86
N VAL A 403 -21.56 -14.14 9.04
CA VAL A 403 -22.27 -15.20 8.32
C VAL A 403 -23.28 -15.82 9.27
N ALA A 404 -24.46 -16.15 8.76
CA ALA A 404 -25.53 -16.79 9.51
C ALA A 404 -25.95 -18.10 8.84
N TRP A 405 -26.32 -19.08 9.66
CA TRP A 405 -26.91 -20.36 9.26
C TRP A 405 -28.16 -20.63 10.08
N THR A 406 -29.12 -21.30 9.46
CA THR A 406 -30.22 -21.93 10.16
C THR A 406 -29.82 -23.36 10.51
N VAL A 407 -29.75 -23.70 11.78
CA VAL A 407 -29.52 -25.07 12.24
C VAL A 407 -30.86 -25.70 12.58
N ASP A 408 -31.21 -26.80 11.93
CA ASP A 408 -32.44 -27.55 12.20
C ASP A 408 -32.09 -28.97 12.63
N THR A 409 -32.38 -29.29 13.88
CA THR A 409 -32.13 -30.63 14.47
C THR A 409 -32.93 -31.77 13.83
N ALA A 410 -33.91 -31.46 12.97
CA ALA A 410 -34.61 -32.45 12.15
C ALA A 410 -33.88 -32.77 10.84
N VAL A 411 -32.92 -31.94 10.42
CA VAL A 411 -32.07 -32.17 9.26
C VAL A 411 -30.88 -33.03 9.67
N SER A 412 -30.59 -34.07 8.89
CA SER A 412 -29.37 -34.87 9.07
C SER A 412 -28.39 -34.59 7.94
N THR A 413 -27.13 -34.49 8.31
CA THR A 413 -26.03 -34.27 7.37
C THR A 413 -25.75 -35.56 6.60
N GLY A 414 -25.91 -35.50 5.28
CA GLY A 414 -25.58 -36.62 4.41
C GLY A 414 -24.08 -36.96 4.44
N PRO A 415 -23.70 -38.22 4.19
CA PRO A 415 -22.30 -38.61 4.11
C PRO A 415 -21.67 -37.98 2.86
N GLU A 416 -20.73 -37.05 3.08
CA GLU A 416 -19.95 -36.42 2.02
C GLU A 416 -18.46 -36.74 2.22
N PRO A 417 -17.87 -37.62 1.38
CA PRO A 417 -16.46 -37.94 1.49
C PRO A 417 -15.62 -36.75 1.02
N VAL A 418 -14.98 -36.07 1.96
CA VAL A 418 -14.02 -35.00 1.68
C VAL A 418 -12.61 -35.53 1.86
N VAL A 419 -11.79 -35.43 0.80
CA VAL A 419 -10.37 -35.82 0.83
C VAL A 419 -9.58 -34.73 1.58
N PRO A 420 -8.83 -35.07 2.64
CA PRO A 420 -7.98 -34.12 3.34
C PRO A 420 -6.93 -33.47 2.43
N GLY A 421 -6.96 -32.15 2.32
CA GLY A 421 -5.98 -31.38 1.55
C GLY A 421 -5.88 -29.93 2.02
N PHE A 422 -4.83 -29.23 1.59
CA PHE A 422 -4.73 -27.77 1.78
C PHE A 422 -5.53 -27.05 0.71
N THR A 423 -6.24 -25.99 1.09
CA THR A 423 -7.13 -25.22 0.21
C THR A 423 -6.61 -23.82 -0.08
N SER A 424 -5.86 -23.23 0.85
CA SER A 424 -5.21 -21.92 0.76
C SER A 424 -4.03 -21.89 1.72
N HIS A 425 -2.95 -21.20 1.36
CA HIS A 425 -1.77 -21.09 2.21
C HIS A 425 -0.90 -19.90 1.80
N THR A 426 0.00 -19.48 2.69
CA THR A 426 1.05 -18.52 2.35
C THR A 426 1.95 -19.12 1.26
N GLY A 427 2.37 -18.33 0.26
CA GLY A 427 3.22 -18.82 -0.83
C GLY A 427 4.49 -19.51 -0.33
N THR A 428 4.87 -20.62 -0.93
CA THR A 428 6.04 -21.44 -0.53
C THR A 428 7.29 -21.14 -1.36
N GLU A 429 7.16 -20.36 -2.44
CA GLU A 429 8.24 -20.08 -3.39
C GLU A 429 9.22 -19.01 -2.88
N SER A 430 8.70 -18.04 -2.12
CA SER A 430 9.49 -16.97 -1.53
C SER A 430 9.63 -17.16 -0.01
N PRO A 431 10.77 -16.75 0.59
CA PRO A 431 10.94 -16.77 2.03
C PRO A 431 9.92 -15.87 2.73
N VAL A 432 9.48 -16.28 3.92
CA VAL A 432 8.62 -15.47 4.80
C VAL A 432 9.47 -14.86 5.92
N GLY A 433 9.17 -13.62 6.30
CA GLY A 433 9.87 -12.94 7.39
C GLY A 433 9.60 -13.58 8.76
N SER A 434 10.54 -13.42 9.67
CA SER A 434 10.48 -13.94 11.05
C SER A 434 9.41 -13.32 11.94
N ALA A 435 8.79 -12.23 11.50
CA ALA A 435 7.66 -11.59 12.18
C ALA A 435 6.33 -11.76 11.42
N ALA A 436 6.30 -12.58 10.36
CA ALA A 436 5.09 -12.80 9.58
C ALA A 436 4.14 -13.80 10.25
N VAL A 437 2.85 -13.67 9.94
CA VAL A 437 1.87 -14.74 10.14
C VAL A 437 1.86 -15.66 8.92
N VAL A 438 2.08 -16.96 9.12
CA VAL A 438 2.04 -17.96 8.04
C VAL A 438 0.77 -18.79 8.18
N HIS A 439 0.00 -18.91 7.10
CA HIS A 439 -1.30 -19.58 7.10
C HIS A 439 -1.34 -20.87 6.28
N ALA A 440 -2.18 -21.82 6.70
CA ALA A 440 -2.44 -23.10 6.02
C ALA A 440 -3.87 -23.62 6.25
N ASP A 441 -4.78 -23.25 5.34
CA ASP A 441 -6.19 -23.67 5.34
C ASP A 441 -6.34 -25.08 4.76
N THR A 442 -7.34 -25.83 5.23
CA THR A 442 -7.62 -27.17 4.70
C THR A 442 -9.05 -27.31 4.24
N THR A 443 -9.31 -28.40 3.51
CA THR A 443 -10.65 -28.90 3.23
C THR A 443 -11.48 -29.09 4.50
N HIS A 444 -12.80 -28.91 4.38
CA HIS A 444 -13.74 -28.89 5.51
C HIS A 444 -14.74 -30.07 5.50
N PRO A 445 -14.34 -31.27 5.94
CA PRO A 445 -15.26 -32.39 6.08
C PRO A 445 -16.39 -32.07 7.08
N ALA A 446 -17.61 -32.51 6.76
CA ALA A 446 -18.76 -32.23 7.62
C ALA A 446 -18.73 -33.00 8.96
N ASP A 447 -17.95 -34.08 9.08
CA ASP A 447 -17.91 -34.95 10.25
C ASP A 447 -16.78 -34.62 11.25
N ARG A 448 -15.81 -33.77 10.88
CA ARG A 448 -14.64 -33.47 11.72
C ARG A 448 -13.92 -32.20 11.29
N THR A 449 -13.16 -31.61 12.20
CA THR A 449 -12.14 -30.61 11.87
C THR A 449 -10.83 -31.34 11.58
N LEU A 450 -10.17 -30.99 10.47
CA LEU A 450 -8.79 -31.43 10.23
C LEU A 450 -7.88 -30.57 11.10
N ALA A 451 -6.84 -31.13 11.72
CA ALA A 451 -5.90 -30.34 12.50
C ALA A 451 -4.60 -30.12 11.71
N VAL A 452 -3.97 -28.97 11.85
CA VAL A 452 -2.64 -28.69 11.29
C VAL A 452 -1.59 -28.82 12.40
N ARG A 453 -0.50 -29.53 12.08
CA ARG A 453 0.65 -29.70 12.95
C ARG A 453 1.83 -28.94 12.39
N TRP A 454 2.26 -27.93 13.13
CA TRP A 454 3.40 -27.10 12.78
C TRP A 454 4.70 -27.71 13.31
N THR A 455 5.75 -27.67 12.51
CA THR A 455 7.12 -27.96 12.93
C THR A 455 8.06 -26.88 12.44
N LEU A 456 8.99 -26.47 13.30
CA LEU A 456 10.08 -25.57 12.96
C LEU A 456 11.40 -26.32 13.15
N ASP A 457 12.21 -26.41 12.10
CA ASP A 457 13.45 -27.18 12.04
C ASP A 457 13.25 -28.64 12.52
N GLY A 458 12.12 -29.23 12.13
CA GLY A 458 11.72 -30.59 12.49
C GLY A 458 11.20 -30.75 13.92
N ARG A 459 11.13 -29.68 14.73
CA ARG A 459 10.59 -29.71 16.10
C ARG A 459 9.14 -29.24 16.11
N PRO A 460 8.22 -29.94 16.80
CA PRO A 460 6.83 -29.49 16.93
C PRO A 460 6.74 -28.09 17.55
N VAL A 461 5.90 -27.25 16.96
CA VAL A 461 5.55 -25.92 17.50
C VAL A 461 4.11 -25.98 17.97
N ALA A 462 3.90 -25.57 19.23
CA ALA A 462 2.56 -25.44 19.76
C ALA A 462 1.91 -24.16 19.21
N ASN A 463 0.66 -24.27 18.77
CA ASN A 463 -0.12 -23.15 18.27
C ASN A 463 -1.54 -23.19 18.88
N PRO A 464 -1.69 -22.75 20.13
CA PRO A 464 -2.96 -22.89 20.85
C PRO A 464 -3.97 -21.82 20.40
N GLY A 465 -5.22 -22.24 20.14
CA GLY A 465 -6.34 -21.32 19.85
C GLY A 465 -6.64 -21.13 18.36
N ASN A 466 -5.64 -21.30 17.50
CA ASN A 466 -5.79 -21.33 16.05
C ASN A 466 -4.67 -22.22 15.50
N ASP A 467 -4.98 -23.30 14.79
CA ASP A 467 -3.93 -24.13 14.19
C ASP A 467 -3.65 -23.79 12.72
N ARG A 468 -4.35 -22.79 12.16
CA ARG A 468 -4.29 -22.36 10.76
C ARG A 468 -3.32 -21.24 10.50
N ASP A 469 -3.19 -20.33 11.46
CA ASP A 469 -2.29 -19.19 11.41
C ASP A 469 -1.18 -19.36 12.43
N LEU A 470 0.07 -19.28 12.02
CA LEU A 470 1.22 -19.32 12.91
C LEU A 470 1.93 -17.97 12.92
N ASP A 471 1.80 -17.23 14.02
CA ASP A 471 2.58 -16.02 14.30
C ASP A 471 4.05 -16.38 14.59
N LEU A 472 4.94 -16.13 13.62
CA LEU A 472 6.38 -16.38 13.76
C LEU A 472 7.04 -15.39 14.73
N GLY A 473 6.50 -14.17 14.85
CA GLY A 473 7.01 -13.14 15.76
C GLY A 473 6.93 -13.58 17.21
N ALA A 474 5.89 -14.33 17.58
CA ALA A 474 5.75 -14.93 18.90
C ALA A 474 6.84 -15.96 19.23
N LEU A 475 7.44 -16.60 18.21
CA LEU A 475 8.46 -17.64 18.39
C LEU A 475 9.85 -17.08 18.69
N ARG A 476 10.10 -15.78 18.41
CA ARG A 476 11.38 -15.09 18.66
C ARG A 476 12.58 -15.88 18.12
N LEU A 477 12.55 -16.13 16.81
CA LEU A 477 13.55 -16.93 16.11
C LEU A 477 14.96 -16.34 16.25
N ARG A 478 15.97 -17.23 16.17
CA ARG A 478 17.37 -16.78 16.11
C ARG A 478 17.67 -16.29 14.69
N PRO A 479 18.63 -15.38 14.49
CA PRO A 479 19.01 -14.98 13.14
C PRO A 479 19.47 -16.16 12.28
N GLY A 480 19.02 -16.20 11.02
CA GLY A 480 19.33 -17.24 10.05
C GLY A 480 18.10 -17.77 9.31
N ALA A 481 18.30 -18.79 8.48
CA ALA A 481 17.23 -19.48 7.77
C ALA A 481 16.69 -20.64 8.62
N HIS A 482 15.36 -20.77 8.68
CA HIS A 482 14.66 -21.87 9.33
C HIS A 482 13.72 -22.59 8.36
N THR A 483 13.44 -23.86 8.62
CA THR A 483 12.46 -24.64 7.86
C THR A 483 11.17 -24.77 8.66
N LEU A 484 10.11 -24.12 8.19
CA LEU A 484 8.77 -24.28 8.74
C LEU A 484 8.02 -25.33 7.93
N SER A 485 7.21 -26.17 8.57
CA SER A 485 6.31 -27.08 7.87
C SER A 485 4.99 -27.22 8.58
N ALA A 486 3.92 -27.33 7.79
CA ALA A 486 2.56 -27.59 8.23
C ALA A 486 2.12 -28.94 7.68
N ARG A 487 1.65 -29.85 8.53
CA ARG A 487 1.13 -31.16 8.12
C ARG A 487 -0.30 -31.35 8.58
N ILE A 488 -1.16 -31.83 7.69
CA ILE A 488 -2.53 -32.22 8.06
C ILE A 488 -2.46 -33.49 8.90
N ALA A 489 -2.94 -33.43 10.15
CA ALA A 489 -2.92 -34.53 11.09
C ALA A 489 -3.60 -35.79 10.51
N GLY A 490 -2.97 -36.95 10.69
CA GLY A 490 -3.47 -38.22 10.17
C GLY A 490 -3.17 -38.48 8.68
N THR A 491 -2.53 -37.55 7.97
CA THR A 491 -2.20 -37.68 6.53
C THR A 491 -0.68 -37.58 6.28
N ARG A 492 -0.22 -37.71 5.02
CA ARG A 492 1.15 -37.36 4.60
C ARG A 492 1.25 -35.99 3.90
N THR A 493 0.15 -35.25 3.82
CA THR A 493 0.06 -33.96 3.13
C THR A 493 0.76 -32.89 3.96
N THR A 494 1.79 -32.27 3.40
CA THR A 494 2.67 -31.31 4.08
C THR A 494 2.98 -30.13 3.16
N LEU A 495 3.02 -28.93 3.74
CA LEU A 495 3.59 -27.72 3.14
C LEU A 495 4.88 -27.37 3.87
N THR A 496 5.82 -26.74 3.17
CA THR A 496 7.11 -26.32 3.72
C THR A 496 7.47 -24.92 3.23
N TRP A 497 7.94 -24.09 4.15
CA TRP A 497 8.42 -22.73 3.88
C TRP A 497 9.84 -22.55 4.38
N THR A 498 10.58 -21.68 3.69
CA THR A 498 11.79 -21.09 4.26
C THR A 498 11.37 -19.86 5.05
N VAL A 499 11.69 -19.84 6.35
CA VAL A 499 11.56 -18.64 7.18
C VAL A 499 12.91 -17.93 7.19
N ASP A 500 12.89 -16.66 6.87
CA ASP A 500 14.04 -15.78 6.94
C ASP A 500 14.01 -14.96 8.23
N ALA A 501 14.91 -15.28 9.15
CA ALA A 501 15.11 -14.55 10.40
C ALA A 501 16.41 -13.74 10.41
N ALA A 502 17.16 -13.71 9.30
CA ALA A 502 18.30 -12.82 9.16
C ALA A 502 17.80 -11.48 8.62
N ALA A 503 17.84 -10.43 9.46
CA ALA A 503 17.56 -9.09 8.95
C ALA A 503 18.73 -8.60 8.09
N ALA A 504 18.42 -7.92 6.99
CA ALA A 504 19.41 -7.15 6.25
C ALA A 504 20.15 -6.16 7.18
N THR A 505 21.35 -5.77 6.77
CA THR A 505 22.19 -4.80 7.48
C THR A 505 22.49 -3.59 6.60
N ALA A 506 22.82 -2.45 7.20
CA ALA A 506 23.33 -1.30 6.46
C ALA A 506 24.67 -0.83 7.04
N ALA A 507 25.66 -0.66 6.18
CA ALA A 507 26.87 0.07 6.52
C ALA A 507 26.68 1.56 6.17
N TYR A 508 27.19 2.45 7.01
CA TYR A 508 27.28 3.87 6.67
C TYR A 508 28.71 4.27 6.30
N ALA A 509 28.84 5.18 5.34
CA ALA A 509 30.08 5.89 5.05
C ALA A 509 29.84 7.39 5.18
N LEU A 510 30.67 8.07 5.98
CA LEU A 510 30.56 9.52 6.20
C LEU A 510 31.66 10.28 5.46
N SER A 511 31.38 11.54 5.11
CA SER A 511 32.46 12.49 4.75
C SER A 511 33.48 12.59 5.88
N LYS A 512 34.72 12.96 5.57
CA LYS A 512 35.81 13.05 6.56
C LYS A 512 35.44 14.02 7.71
N PRO A 513 35.36 13.54 8.97
CA PRO A 513 35.15 14.40 10.12
C PRO A 513 36.42 15.18 10.48
N LEU A 514 36.27 16.28 11.20
CA LEU A 514 37.40 16.94 11.88
C LEU A 514 37.97 16.06 12.98
N ARG A 515 37.08 15.41 13.73
CA ARG A 515 37.43 14.59 14.88
C ARG A 515 36.42 13.48 15.07
N THR A 516 36.91 12.29 15.36
CA THR A 516 36.09 11.17 15.83
C THR A 516 36.31 11.00 17.33
N VAL A 517 35.23 10.88 18.09
CA VAL A 517 35.22 10.76 19.54
C VAL A 517 34.61 9.41 19.92
N HIS A 518 35.39 8.60 20.63
CA HIS A 518 34.93 7.32 21.18
C HIS A 518 34.76 7.45 22.69
N ARG A 519 33.55 7.22 23.19
CA ARG A 519 33.26 7.15 24.63
C ARG A 519 32.66 5.78 24.94
N PRO A 520 33.17 5.04 25.94
CA PRO A 520 32.60 3.75 26.32
C PRO A 520 31.09 3.84 26.59
N GLY A 521 30.32 2.92 26.01
CA GLY A 521 28.86 2.85 26.18
C GLY A 521 28.05 3.95 25.47
N ARG A 522 28.69 4.79 24.63
CA ARG A 522 27.99 5.78 23.80
C ARG A 522 28.24 5.51 22.31
N PRO A 523 27.31 5.93 21.42
CA PRO A 523 27.57 5.89 19.98
C PRO A 523 28.82 6.71 19.63
N VAL A 524 29.51 6.32 18.55
CA VAL A 524 30.64 7.08 18.03
C VAL A 524 30.16 8.47 17.63
N GLU A 525 30.92 9.49 18.03
CA GLU A 525 30.62 10.88 17.71
C GLU A 525 31.59 11.41 16.65
N TYR A 526 31.04 11.98 15.58
CA TYR A 526 31.78 12.59 14.48
C TYR A 526 31.56 14.10 14.49
N VAL A 527 32.65 14.86 14.64
CA VAL A 527 32.61 16.33 14.71
C VAL A 527 32.96 16.92 13.35
N TYR A 528 32.14 17.86 12.88
CA TYR A 528 32.27 18.53 11.58
C TYR A 528 32.33 20.05 11.76
N ASN A 529 33.13 20.71 10.92
CA ASN A 529 33.09 22.16 10.74
C ASN A 529 32.38 22.47 9.43
N GLY A 530 31.06 22.28 9.44
CA GLY A 530 30.18 22.44 8.28
C GLY A 530 29.32 21.20 7.98
N PRO A 531 28.68 21.16 6.80
CA PRO A 531 27.92 20.02 6.32
C PRO A 531 28.71 18.72 6.32
N PHE A 532 27.99 17.60 6.47
CA PHE A 532 28.55 16.26 6.27
C PHE A 532 27.68 15.46 5.31
N THR A 533 28.23 14.39 4.75
CA THR A 533 27.49 13.46 3.90
C THR A 533 27.44 12.08 4.50
N MET A 534 26.38 11.33 4.23
CA MET A 534 26.19 9.94 4.64
C MET A 534 25.75 9.11 3.44
N LYS A 535 26.48 8.03 3.14
CA LYS A 535 26.00 6.97 2.25
C LYS A 535 25.58 5.77 3.09
N LEU A 536 24.37 5.27 2.91
CA LEU A 536 23.96 3.97 3.41
C LEU A 536 24.12 2.93 2.31
N THR A 537 24.68 1.77 2.64
CA THR A 537 24.82 0.63 1.72
C THR A 537 24.28 -0.59 2.43
N ALA A 538 23.10 -1.04 1.98
CA ALA A 538 22.46 -2.22 2.50
C ALA A 538 23.11 -3.50 1.96
N ARG A 539 23.10 -4.55 2.76
CA ARG A 539 23.48 -5.91 2.39
C ARG A 539 22.52 -6.88 3.04
N ASP A 540 22.15 -7.89 2.28
CA ASP A 540 21.29 -8.98 2.72
C ASP A 540 21.84 -10.32 2.26
N ASP A 541 21.45 -11.40 2.93
CA ASP A 541 21.80 -12.76 2.52
C ASP A 541 20.87 -13.33 1.44
N ARG A 542 19.79 -12.58 1.11
CA ARG A 542 18.88 -12.84 0.00
C ARG A 542 19.01 -11.79 -1.11
N ALA A 543 18.52 -12.17 -2.29
CA ALA A 543 18.40 -11.26 -3.41
C ALA A 543 17.14 -10.39 -3.28
N GLY A 544 17.23 -9.16 -3.79
CA GLY A 544 16.12 -8.22 -3.92
C GLY A 544 16.43 -6.86 -3.29
N HIS A 545 15.47 -5.94 -3.35
CA HIS A 545 15.67 -4.57 -2.94
C HIS A 545 15.47 -4.39 -1.43
N VAL A 546 16.55 -4.03 -0.72
CA VAL A 546 16.50 -3.68 0.70
C VAL A 546 16.19 -2.20 0.87
N VAL A 547 15.14 -1.89 1.62
CA VAL A 547 14.79 -0.51 1.95
C VAL A 547 15.61 -0.06 3.15
N SER A 548 16.44 0.97 2.97
CA SER A 548 17.12 1.64 4.08
C SER A 548 16.29 2.80 4.59
N GLN A 549 16.25 3.00 5.90
CA GLN A 549 15.59 4.14 6.53
C GLN A 549 16.55 4.82 7.50
N PHE A 550 16.39 6.13 7.67
CA PHE A 550 17.10 6.90 8.70
C PHE A 550 16.16 7.86 9.40
N ARG A 551 16.57 8.36 10.57
CA ARG A 551 15.92 9.46 11.26
C ARG A 551 16.92 10.31 12.02
N VAL A 552 16.56 11.56 12.25
CA VAL A 552 17.37 12.54 12.99
C VAL A 552 16.65 12.85 14.30
N ASP A 553 17.36 12.72 15.42
CA ASP A 553 16.87 13.05 16.76
C ASP A 553 15.53 12.38 17.14
N GLY A 554 15.28 11.19 16.58
CA GLY A 554 14.04 10.43 16.78
C GLY A 554 12.82 10.94 16.00
N ASP A 555 12.97 11.95 15.14
CA ASP A 555 11.85 12.59 14.40
C ASP A 555 11.49 11.82 13.12
N GLY A 556 10.83 10.68 13.30
CA GLY A 556 10.19 9.92 12.21
C GLY A 556 11.16 9.18 11.29
N TRP A 557 10.84 7.95 10.92
CA TRP A 557 11.65 7.21 9.95
C TRP A 557 11.38 7.74 8.52
N GLN A 558 12.46 8.09 7.83
CA GLN A 558 12.44 8.46 6.42
C GLN A 558 13.18 7.41 5.60
N THR A 559 12.58 6.99 4.49
CA THR A 559 13.25 6.13 3.50
C THR A 559 14.46 6.85 2.90
N TYR A 560 15.61 6.17 2.91
CA TYR A 560 16.86 6.64 2.33
C TYR A 560 16.88 6.34 0.83
N TYR A 561 17.19 7.34 0.02
CA TYR A 561 17.16 7.27 -1.45
C TYR A 561 18.43 7.83 -2.11
N GLY A 562 19.52 7.99 -1.35
CA GLY A 562 20.70 8.71 -1.86
C GLY A 562 20.45 10.21 -1.93
N TRP A 563 20.86 10.89 -2.99
CA TRP A 563 20.59 12.32 -3.16
C TRP A 563 19.45 12.55 -4.17
N PRO A 564 18.58 13.58 -4.01
CA PRO A 564 17.41 13.75 -4.88
C PRO A 564 17.71 13.84 -6.39
N THR A 565 18.89 14.35 -6.76
CA THR A 565 19.32 14.48 -8.15
C THR A 565 20.27 13.37 -8.60
N ASP A 566 20.67 12.48 -7.70
CA ASP A 566 21.61 11.38 -7.95
C ASP A 566 21.47 10.34 -6.82
N ALA A 567 20.82 9.21 -7.12
CA ALA A 567 20.57 8.14 -6.16
C ALA A 567 21.85 7.49 -5.62
N ASP A 568 22.97 7.60 -6.34
CA ASP A 568 24.27 7.05 -5.92
C ASP A 568 25.08 8.01 -5.05
N ALA A 569 24.78 9.32 -5.12
CA ALA A 569 25.41 10.33 -4.30
C ALA A 569 24.99 10.19 -2.82
N PRO A 570 25.91 10.49 -1.89
CA PRO A 570 25.61 10.41 -0.46
C PRO A 570 24.63 11.52 -0.04
N TYR A 571 23.75 11.21 0.90
CA TYR A 571 22.82 12.17 1.47
C TYR A 571 23.57 13.27 2.24
N ARG A 572 23.37 14.53 1.88
CA ARG A 572 24.07 15.67 2.48
C ARG A 572 23.24 16.29 3.59
N PHE A 573 23.79 16.31 4.80
CA PHE A 573 23.22 16.99 5.96
C PHE A 573 23.82 18.38 6.15
N THR A 574 22.98 19.37 6.41
CA THR A 574 23.38 20.74 6.72
C THR A 574 22.56 21.33 7.87
N PRO A 575 23.08 22.33 8.59
CA PRO A 575 22.33 23.03 9.64
C PRO A 575 21.06 23.70 9.13
N GLY A 576 20.99 24.11 7.86
CA GLY A 576 19.87 24.87 7.29
C GLY A 576 19.05 24.12 6.22
N GLY A 577 19.43 22.89 5.89
CA GLY A 577 18.96 22.18 4.70
C GLY A 577 19.62 22.68 3.41
N THR A 578 19.40 21.95 2.32
CA THR A 578 19.86 22.28 0.97
C THR A 578 18.64 22.43 0.07
N VAL A 579 18.53 23.56 -0.64
CA VAL A 579 17.43 23.80 -1.59
C VAL A 579 17.77 23.16 -2.93
N ILE A 580 16.89 22.30 -3.44
CA ILE A 580 16.96 21.67 -4.77
C ILE A 580 15.55 21.72 -5.36
N ASP A 581 15.42 22.26 -6.57
CA ASP A 581 14.13 22.44 -7.26
C ASP A 581 13.06 23.02 -6.33
N ASP A 582 13.45 24.01 -5.54
CA ASP A 582 12.63 24.69 -4.54
C ASP A 582 12.04 23.82 -3.41
N LEU A 583 12.63 22.67 -3.14
CA LEU A 583 12.40 21.84 -1.95
C LEU A 583 13.66 21.77 -1.09
N VAL A 584 13.49 21.54 0.21
CA VAL A 584 14.60 21.50 1.17
C VAL A 584 14.89 20.07 1.61
N TYR A 585 16.15 19.67 1.45
CA TYR A 585 16.65 18.34 1.81
C TYR A 585 17.78 18.43 2.85
N GLY A 586 17.95 17.38 3.65
CA GLY A 586 19.12 17.27 4.52
C GLY A 586 19.22 18.28 5.67
N LYS A 587 18.11 18.90 6.08
CA LYS A 587 18.08 19.75 7.28
C LYS A 587 18.30 18.90 8.54
N LEU A 588 19.22 19.32 9.39
CA LEU A 588 19.39 18.76 10.74
C LEU A 588 18.43 19.38 11.77
N GLY A 589 18.08 18.58 12.77
CA GLY A 589 17.17 18.93 13.85
C GLY A 589 15.75 19.18 13.34
N LYS A 590 15.22 20.39 13.55
CA LYS A 590 13.85 20.71 13.12
C LYS A 590 13.74 20.65 11.58
N THR A 591 12.94 19.70 11.11
CA THR A 591 12.65 19.50 9.68
C THR A 591 12.17 20.77 8.99
N ARG A 592 12.62 20.91 7.74
CA ARG A 592 12.32 22.00 6.81
C ARG A 592 12.06 21.35 5.46
N ALA A 593 10.84 21.45 4.93
CA ALA A 593 10.47 20.82 3.66
C ALA A 593 10.51 21.80 2.49
N VAL A 594 10.25 23.08 2.77
CA VAL A 594 10.15 24.15 1.77
C VAL A 594 10.99 25.38 2.16
N PRO A 595 11.37 26.25 1.20
CA PRO A 595 12.26 27.38 1.48
C PRO A 595 11.71 28.42 2.46
N TRP A 596 10.39 28.56 2.57
CA TRP A 596 9.73 29.49 3.50
C TRP A 596 9.51 28.93 4.91
N ASP A 597 9.76 27.63 5.13
CA ASP A 597 9.84 27.08 6.48
C ASP A 597 11.03 27.70 7.25
N ASP A 598 10.94 27.65 8.58
CA ASP A 598 11.96 28.11 9.53
C ASP A 598 13.38 27.65 9.13
N ALA A 599 14.20 28.62 8.71
CA ALA A 599 15.55 28.39 8.21
C ALA A 599 16.62 28.48 9.33
N THR A 600 16.22 28.54 10.60
CA THR A 600 17.16 28.66 11.73
C THR A 600 18.17 27.50 11.69
N PRO A 601 19.47 27.80 11.55
CA PRO A 601 20.51 26.78 11.55
C PRO A 601 20.50 25.99 12.85
N ASP A 602 20.55 24.67 12.75
CA ASP A 602 20.63 23.79 13.91
C ASP A 602 22.05 23.21 13.99
N TYR A 603 22.80 23.70 14.97
CA TYR A 603 24.18 23.32 15.26
C TYR A 603 24.21 22.54 16.57
N GLY A 604 25.30 21.81 16.80
CA GLY A 604 25.46 20.94 17.95
C GLY A 604 25.33 19.48 17.58
N THR A 605 25.04 18.65 18.58
CA THR A 605 25.06 17.19 18.45
C THR A 605 23.68 16.65 18.09
N HIS A 606 23.60 15.98 16.95
CA HIS A 606 22.41 15.25 16.49
C HIS A 606 22.65 13.75 16.57
N THR A 607 21.60 13.00 16.90
CA THR A 607 21.61 11.53 16.81
C THR A 607 21.06 11.13 15.44
N ILE A 608 21.86 10.41 14.67
CA ILE A 608 21.42 9.78 13.42
C ILE A 608 21.21 8.30 13.70
N GLU A 609 19.98 7.83 13.49
CA GLU A 609 19.63 6.42 13.56
C GLU A 609 19.32 5.91 12.17
N TYR A 610 19.68 4.67 11.87
CA TYR A 610 19.38 4.01 10.59
C TYR A 610 19.00 2.55 10.81
N ARG A 611 18.20 2.02 9.90
CA ARG A 611 17.75 0.63 9.88
C ARG A 611 17.46 0.17 8.46
N THR A 612 17.26 -1.13 8.29
CA THR A 612 16.91 -1.77 7.02
C THR A 612 15.61 -2.56 7.14
N ILE A 613 14.94 -2.73 6.00
CA ILE A 613 13.78 -3.59 5.82
C ILE A 613 14.07 -4.45 4.59
N ASP A 614 14.16 -5.76 4.77
CA ASP A 614 14.42 -6.70 3.67
C ASP A 614 13.14 -7.06 2.91
N THR A 615 13.30 -7.86 1.86
CA THR A 615 12.19 -8.28 0.98
C THR A 615 11.17 -9.22 1.66
N ALA A 616 11.62 -9.93 2.70
CA ALA A 616 10.78 -10.79 3.53
C ALA A 616 10.00 -9.98 4.58
N GLY A 617 10.34 -8.70 4.76
CA GLY A 617 9.70 -7.76 5.67
C GLY A 617 10.37 -7.68 7.05
N ASN A 618 11.56 -8.27 7.25
CA ASN A 618 12.23 -8.14 8.54
C ASN A 618 12.80 -6.72 8.69
N VAL A 619 12.49 -6.09 9.81
CA VAL A 619 13.02 -4.78 10.18
C VAL A 619 14.23 -4.97 11.09
N SER A 620 15.40 -4.45 10.69
CA SER A 620 16.61 -4.54 11.51
C SER A 620 16.48 -3.72 12.80
N ALA A 621 17.22 -4.11 13.83
CA ALA A 621 17.43 -3.24 14.98
C ALA A 621 18.10 -1.93 14.50
N PRO A 622 17.70 -0.76 15.03
CA PRO A 622 18.29 0.49 14.61
C PRO A 622 19.71 0.63 15.16
N GLU A 623 20.64 0.96 14.27
CA GLU A 623 21.99 1.39 14.61
C GLU A 623 22.05 2.92 14.65
N LYS A 624 23.09 3.48 15.27
CA LYS A 624 23.20 4.94 15.43
C LYS A 624 24.61 5.45 15.60
N PHE A 625 24.80 6.72 15.22
CA PHE A 625 25.99 7.52 15.53
C PHE A 625 25.57 8.95 15.91
N LEU A 626 26.51 9.71 16.47
CA LEU A 626 26.32 11.13 16.75
C LEU A 626 27.07 11.97 15.72
N ALA A 627 26.44 13.04 15.23
CA ALA A 627 27.07 14.04 14.38
C ALA A 627 27.02 15.40 15.08
N THR A 628 28.18 15.98 15.36
CA THR A 628 28.30 17.31 15.99
C THR A 628 28.73 18.33 14.95
N LEU A 629 27.86 19.28 14.63
CA LEU A 629 28.20 20.39 13.72
C LEU A 629 28.57 21.62 14.52
N LEU A 630 29.79 22.11 14.32
CA LEU A 630 30.28 23.33 14.94
C LEU A 630 29.68 24.56 14.25
N PRO A 631 29.29 25.60 15.01
CA PRO A 631 28.91 26.87 14.41
C PRO A 631 30.12 27.55 13.74
N PRO A 632 29.90 28.43 12.74
CA PRO A 632 30.96 29.18 12.11
C PRO A 632 31.82 29.92 13.15
N GLY A 633 33.13 29.75 13.09
CA GLY A 633 34.09 30.41 14.00
C GLY A 633 34.46 29.62 15.27
N ALA A 634 33.86 28.46 15.53
CA ALA A 634 34.23 27.64 16.69
C ALA A 634 35.51 26.80 16.50
N ALA A 635 36.09 26.76 15.29
CA ALA A 635 37.25 25.93 14.94
C ALA A 635 38.63 26.59 15.21
N THR A 636 38.68 27.77 15.85
CA THR A 636 39.92 28.53 16.12
C THR A 636 40.48 28.36 17.54
N GLY A 637 40.07 27.31 18.26
CA GLY A 637 40.45 27.08 19.67
C GLY A 637 41.09 25.73 19.90
#